data_AF-A0A914L4U4-F1
#
_entry.id   AF-A0A914L4U4-F1
#
_cell.length_a   1.000
_cell.length_b   1.000
_cell.length_c   1.000
_cell.angle_alpha   90.00
_cell.angle_beta   90.00
_cell.angle_gamma   90.00
#
_symmetry.space_group_name_H-M   'P 1'
#
loop_
_entity.id
_entity.type
_entity.pdbx_description
1 polymer ?
#
loop_
_entity_poly.entity_id
_entity_poly.type
_entity_poly.pdbx_seq_one_letter_code
_entity_poly.pdbx_strand_id
1 'polypeptide(L)'
;MANKIFVLIHTGVTRYLEFKSIEGSYVYKGGKIYKVPADEMEALSTSLMGMFEKRRFKKFLVWVQGFDKNDSKTWEGMDPNNTIMQQVSFSKLCII
;
A
#
# COMPACT_ATOMS: atom_id res chain seq x y z
N MET A 1 14.65 5.37 15.04
CA MET A 1 13.53 4.45 14.80
C MET A 1 14.12 3.15 14.25
N ALA A 2 14.25 2.10 15.07
CA ALA A 2 14.95 0.87 14.68
C ALA A 2 14.00 -0.05 13.89
N ASN A 3 14.32 -0.32 12.63
CA ASN A 3 13.58 -1.28 11.82
C ASN A 3 14.10 -2.70 12.15
N LYS A 4 13.23 -3.60 12.64
CA LYS A 4 13.63 -4.90 13.22
C LYS A 4 14.51 -5.74 12.28
N ILE A 5 14.18 -5.77 11.00
CA ILE A 5 14.96 -6.52 9.99
C ILE A 5 16.34 -5.89 9.79
N PHE A 6 16.43 -4.56 9.78
CA PHE A 6 17.69 -3.84 9.64
C PHE A 6 18.67 -4.17 10.77
N VAL A 7 18.18 -4.29 12.00
CA VAL A 7 18.98 -4.71 13.17
C VAL A 7 19.52 -6.13 12.99
N LEU A 8 18.71 -7.07 12.48
CA LEU A 8 19.14 -8.45 12.25
C LEU A 8 20.24 -8.53 11.18
N ILE A 9 20.14 -7.71 10.13
CA ILE A 9 21.16 -7.62 9.08
C ILE A 9 22.46 -7.03 9.65
N HIS A 10 22.38 -5.92 10.39
CA HIS A 10 23.55 -5.21 10.92
C HIS A 10 24.30 -6.01 11.98
N THR A 11 23.58 -6.82 12.76
CA THR A 11 24.18 -7.71 13.78
C THR A 11 24.68 -9.04 13.20
N GLY A 12 24.49 -9.27 11.89
CA GLY A 12 24.93 -10.48 11.20
C GLY A 12 24.18 -11.76 11.59
N VAL A 13 23.05 -11.63 12.29
CA VAL A 13 22.19 -12.74 12.74
C VAL A 13 21.48 -13.41 11.57
N THR A 14 21.28 -12.69 10.45
CA THR A 14 20.70 -13.24 9.22
C THR A 14 21.53 -14.35 8.59
N ARG A 15 22.81 -14.52 8.94
CA ARG A 15 23.63 -15.67 8.51
C ARG A 15 23.18 -16.99 9.13
N TYR A 16 22.34 -16.95 10.16
CA TYR A 16 21.86 -18.11 10.91
C TYR A 16 20.34 -18.23 10.90
N LEU A 17 19.63 -17.36 10.15
CA LEU A 17 18.18 -17.35 10.04
C LEU A 17 17.76 -17.42 8.59
N GLU A 18 16.85 -18.33 8.28
CA GLU A 18 16.23 -18.43 6.97
C GLU A 18 14.86 -17.73 6.99
N PHE A 19 14.64 -16.81 6.06
CA PHE A 19 13.34 -16.14 5.90
C PHE A 19 12.54 -16.83 4.81
N LYS A 20 11.35 -17.34 5.17
CA LYS A 20 10.37 -17.83 4.21
C LYS A 20 9.31 -16.77 3.96
N SER A 21 8.95 -16.56 2.70
CA SER A 21 7.83 -15.70 2.32
C SER A 21 6.51 -16.30 2.79
N ILE A 22 5.63 -15.45 3.33
CA ILE A 22 4.24 -15.83 3.61
C ILE A 22 3.48 -15.84 2.28
N GLU A 23 2.58 -16.80 2.08
CA GLU A 23 1.85 -16.98 0.82
C GLU A 23 0.86 -15.84 0.52
N GLY A 24 0.33 -15.18 1.54
CA GLY A 24 -0.60 -14.07 1.35
C GLY A 24 -1.03 -13.37 2.63
N SER A 25 -1.65 -12.21 2.45
CA SER A 25 -2.30 -11.44 3.51
C SER A 25 -3.78 -11.31 3.20
N TYR A 26 -4.63 -11.38 4.22
CA TYR A 26 -6.08 -11.45 4.08
C TYR A 26 -6.79 -10.52 5.06
N VAL A 27 -7.96 -10.01 4.65
CA VAL A 27 -8.82 -9.13 5.43
C VAL A 27 -10.23 -9.69 5.51
N TYR A 28 -10.86 -9.56 6.67
CA TYR A 28 -12.25 -9.94 6.88
C TYR A 28 -13.18 -8.73 6.65
N LYS A 29 -14.20 -8.89 5.80
CA LYS A 29 -15.21 -7.86 5.54
C LYS A 29 -16.56 -8.54 5.27
N GLY A 30 -17.59 -8.17 6.02
CA GLY A 30 -18.97 -8.62 5.77
C GLY A 30 -19.14 -10.13 5.68
N GLY A 31 -18.57 -10.90 6.61
CA GLY A 31 -18.74 -12.36 6.65
C GLY A 31 -17.79 -13.16 5.77
N LYS A 32 -16.90 -12.50 5.01
CA LYS A 32 -15.99 -13.17 4.06
C LYS A 32 -14.56 -12.68 4.23
N ILE A 33 -13.62 -13.56 3.88
CA ILE A 33 -12.19 -13.29 3.87
C ILE A 33 -11.77 -12.97 2.43
N TYR A 34 -10.98 -11.92 2.25
CA TYR A 34 -10.46 -11.48 0.95
C TYR A 34 -8.95 -11.34 1.01
N LYS A 35 -8.25 -11.67 -0.08
CA LYS A 35 -6.82 -11.34 -0.20
C LYS A 35 -6.66 -9.82 -0.27
N VAL A 36 -5.70 -9.29 0.49
CA VAL A 36 -5.34 -7.86 0.43
C VAL A 36 -4.58 -7.63 -0.88
N PRO A 37 -5.09 -6.76 -1.78
CA PRO A 37 -4.39 -6.47 -3.04
C PRO A 37 -3.13 -5.64 -2.79
N ALA A 38 -1.99 -6.10 -3.31
CA ALA A 38 -0.71 -5.41 -3.17
C ALA A 38 -0.24 -4.73 -4.48
N ASP A 39 -0.83 -5.08 -5.62
CA ASP A 39 -0.49 -4.53 -6.93
C ASP A 39 -1.73 -4.13 -7.75
N GLU A 40 -1.48 -3.52 -8.92
CA GLU A 40 -2.53 -3.07 -9.84
C GLU A 40 -3.43 -4.19 -10.36
N MET A 41 -2.88 -5.38 -10.62
CA MET A 41 -3.62 -6.50 -11.22
C MET A 41 -4.52 -7.18 -10.18
N GLU A 42 -4.02 -7.32 -8.95
CA GLU A 42 -4.78 -7.80 -7.79
C GLU A 42 -5.88 -6.81 -7.40
N ALA A 43 -5.61 -5.50 -7.49
CA ALA A 43 -6.60 -4.45 -7.23
C ALA A 43 -7.79 -4.51 -8.21
N LEU A 44 -7.58 -4.90 -9.47
CA LEU A 44 -8.66 -5.05 -10.45
C LEU A 44 -9.45 -6.36 -10.28
N SER A 45 -8.78 -7.44 -9.85
CA SER A 45 -9.40 -8.76 -9.73
C SER A 45 -10.11 -8.99 -8.39
N THR A 46 -9.69 -8.32 -7.31
CA THR A 46 -10.22 -8.55 -5.95
C THR A 46 -11.73 -8.32 -5.83
N SER A 47 -12.48 -9.22 -5.19
CA SER A 47 -13.92 -9.05 -4.93
C SER A 47 -14.22 -8.19 -3.68
N LEU A 48 -13.19 -7.65 -3.03
CA LEU A 48 -13.29 -6.83 -1.80
C LEU A 48 -14.03 -5.48 -2.00
N MET A 49 -13.97 -4.97 -3.22
CA MET A 49 -14.39 -3.61 -3.62
C MET A 49 -15.31 -3.65 -4.84
N GLY A 50 -16.16 -2.63 -4.98
CA GLY A 50 -17.00 -2.45 -6.17
C GLY A 50 -16.20 -2.04 -7.41
N MET A 51 -16.75 -2.20 -8.61
CA MET A 51 -16.05 -1.95 -9.89
C MET A 51 -15.40 -0.56 -10.00
N PHE A 52 -16.11 0.51 -9.58
CA PHE A 52 -15.58 1.87 -9.60
C PHE A 52 -14.52 2.11 -8.52
N GLU A 53 -14.72 1.51 -7.34
CA GLU A 53 -13.78 1.58 -6.23
C GLU A 53 -12.45 0.92 -6.58
N LYS A 54 -12.46 -0.25 -7.24
CA LYS A 54 -11.25 -0.91 -7.75
C LYS A 54 -10.46 -0.04 -8.71
N ARG A 55 -11.12 0.65 -9.65
CA ARG A 55 -10.44 1.54 -10.62
C ARG A 55 -9.77 2.73 -9.93
N ARG A 56 -10.40 3.30 -8.90
CA ARG A 56 -9.81 4.39 -8.10
C ARG A 56 -8.67 3.88 -7.24
N PHE A 57 -8.83 2.72 -6.60
CA PHE A 57 -7.80 2.09 -5.80
C PHE A 57 -6.56 1.75 -6.64
N LYS A 58 -6.75 1.25 -7.87
CA LYS A 58 -5.65 1.06 -8.83
C LYS A 58 -4.88 2.37 -9.05
N LYS A 59 -5.57 3.47 -9.40
CA LYS A 59 -4.92 4.78 -9.61
C LYS A 59 -4.18 5.25 -8.37
N PHE A 60 -4.75 5.03 -7.20
CA PHE A 60 -4.11 5.32 -5.93
C PHE A 60 -2.82 4.51 -5.75
N LEU A 61 -2.82 3.20 -6.03
CA LEU A 61 -1.61 2.37 -5.98
C LEU A 61 -0.53 2.87 -6.95
N VAL A 62 -0.90 3.24 -8.17
CA VAL A 62 0.04 3.82 -9.15
C VAL A 62 0.67 5.10 -8.61
N TRP A 63 -0.15 5.98 -8.03
CA TRP A 63 0.33 7.22 -7.43
C TRP A 63 1.29 6.95 -6.26
N VAL A 64 0.96 6.03 -5.36
CA VAL A 64 1.85 5.64 -4.24
C VAL A 64 3.17 5.06 -4.75
N GLN A 65 3.14 4.23 -5.79
CA GLN A 65 4.35 3.64 -6.38
C GLN A 65 5.23 4.68 -7.09
N GLY A 66 4.63 5.70 -7.69
CA GLY A 66 5.33 6.80 -8.34
C GLY A 66 5.71 7.96 -7.41
N PHE A 67 5.34 7.90 -6.13
CA PHE A 67 5.54 9.00 -5.19
C PHE A 67 7.01 9.09 -4.75
N ASP A 68 7.65 10.23 -5.03
CA ASP A 68 8.99 10.56 -4.54
C ASP A 68 8.94 11.79 -3.63
N LYS A 69 9.41 11.64 -2.39
CA LYS A 69 9.50 12.73 -1.42
C LYS A 69 10.43 13.87 -1.84
N ASN A 70 11.33 13.64 -2.80
CA ASN A 70 12.26 14.66 -3.28
C ASN A 70 11.77 15.35 -4.56
N ASP A 71 10.78 14.79 -5.26
CA ASP A 71 10.19 15.38 -6.46
C ASP A 71 8.74 15.81 -6.21
N SER A 72 8.55 17.11 -6.02
CA SER A 72 7.25 17.72 -5.78
C SER A 72 6.24 17.54 -6.93
N LYS A 73 6.69 17.21 -8.15
CA LYS A 73 5.79 16.92 -9.28
C LYS A 73 5.02 15.62 -9.07
N THR A 74 5.62 14.64 -8.40
CA THR A 74 5.00 13.33 -8.12
C THR A 74 3.91 13.40 -7.05
N TRP A 75 3.85 14.49 -6.31
CA TRP A 75 2.92 14.66 -5.20
C TRP A 75 1.49 14.88 -5.66
N GLU A 76 1.30 15.33 -6.91
CA GLU A 76 -0.02 15.65 -7.47
C GLU A 76 -0.87 16.56 -6.54
N GLY A 77 -0.22 17.55 -5.93
CA GLY A 77 -0.86 18.52 -5.02
C GLY A 77 -0.97 18.06 -3.56
N MET A 78 -0.41 16.90 -3.20
CA MET A 78 -0.42 16.37 -1.83
C MET A 78 0.92 16.56 -1.13
N ASP A 79 1.02 17.47 -0.17
CA ASP A 79 2.24 17.66 0.60
C ASP A 79 2.41 16.53 1.64
N PRO A 80 3.48 15.72 1.57
CA PRO A 80 3.70 14.62 2.51
C PRO A 80 3.83 15.03 3.98
N ASN A 81 4.11 16.30 4.27
CA ASN A 81 4.28 16.79 5.64
C ASN A 81 3.02 17.45 6.20
N ASN A 82 2.14 17.96 5.33
CA ASN A 82 1.00 18.79 5.73
C ASN A 82 -0.36 18.15 5.39
N THR A 83 -0.42 17.34 4.34
CA THR A 83 -1.66 16.69 3.91
C THR A 83 -1.96 15.46 4.76
N ILE A 84 -3.15 15.42 5.37
CA ILE A 84 -3.59 14.24 6.13
C ILE A 84 -4.11 13.14 5.19
N MET A 85 -3.94 11.87 5.58
CA MET A 85 -4.41 10.74 4.77
C MET A 85 -5.91 10.75 4.46
N GLN A 86 -6.72 11.42 5.29
CA GLN A 86 -8.14 11.61 5.01
C GLN A 86 -8.36 12.49 3.77
N GLN A 87 -7.59 13.56 3.60
CA GLN A 87 -7.62 14.41 2.39
C GLN A 87 -7.15 13.61 1.16
N VAL A 88 -6.11 12.78 1.33
CA VAL A 88 -5.64 11.87 0.28
C VAL A 88 -6.74 10.92 -0.15
N SER A 89 -7.44 10.32 0.81
CA SER A 89 -8.57 9.42 0.54
C SER A 89 -9.70 10.13 -0.20
N PHE A 90 -10.08 11.34 0.21
CA PHE A 90 -11.12 12.08 -0.48
C PHE A 90 -10.74 12.41 -1.93
N SER A 91 -9.52 12.90 -2.16
CA SER A 91 -9.07 13.30 -3.50
C SER A 91 -8.80 12.12 -4.44
N LYS A 92 -8.21 11.02 -3.93
CA LYS A 92 -7.77 9.89 -4.77
C LYS A 92 -8.77 8.73 -4.82
N LEU A 93 -9.57 8.54 -3.78
CA LEU A 93 -10.42 7.36 -3.60
C LEU A 93 -11.94 7.66 -3.60
N CYS A 94 -12.39 8.90 -3.37
CA CYS A 94 -13.81 9.27 -3.42
C CYS A 94 -14.25 9.84 -4.80
N ILE A 95 -15.57 10.02 -5.00
CA ILE A 95 -16.20 10.61 -6.20
C ILE A 95 -16.63 12.07 -5.96
N ILE A 96 -16.60 12.54 -4.70
CA ILE A 96 -17.15 13.84 -4.28
C ILE A 96 -16.24 14.99 -4.72
#